data_AF-A0A7C4HA24-F1
#
_entry.id   AF-A0A7C4HA24-F1
#
_cell.length_a   1.000
_cell.length_b   1.000
_cell.length_c   1.000
_cell.angle_alpha   90.00
_cell.angle_beta   90.00
_cell.angle_gamma   90.00
#
_symmetry.space_group_name_H-M   'P 1'
#
loop_
_entity.id
_entity.type
_entity.pdbx_description
1 polymer ?
#
loop_
_entity_poly.entity_id
_entity_poly.type
_entity_poly.pdbx_seq_one_letter_code
_entity_poly.pdbx_strand_id
1 'polypeptide(L)'
;MSFLKRGARKPLYIEVKGLLGELESRKEWNKLWSSRLLGDKPDIFVSSVVLWFTHEAYEKLKMKDRLKESYYALKDIILRRLKKMDLALLNFREWLEIFQASLSLLRKGQKYVNVSEMRNALIEIVKKNMEIIKGWLLNFNVIDPLKNFCPTVVLMTMLEISLDDSEEFSETFKKFLERISEGSTEVDPMAVYWISELLLAYICQKSKSEHEMREIIRKVALEIYKLAVYEEMNPERISKLPLDKLLTYFLAGRNLLNISREIDLPTEELEKRYHLMLDFILHAGLIEFMNMKANLTPLFKSIYFKEGGSSYYSFDTITLSLLIGSLEKSSRHIVTYITEYDLSKIEKIHKISFGIGSSLIIGSSFLLALILTGKLDLGFLYGIMPPNLIISSIIVCTIYAIIVGLKIVYDLTKQSIKNLSDLKRDLLLLKERLLKLIENFF
;
A
#
# COMPACT_ATOMS: atom_id res chain seq x y z
N MET A 1 -33.70 5.24 -0.84
CA MET A 1 -33.21 6.41 -1.60
C MET A 1 -32.18 5.94 -2.62
N SER A 2 -32.60 5.72 -3.86
CA SER A 2 -31.76 5.32 -4.98
C SER A 2 -31.23 6.55 -5.72
N PHE A 3 -30.38 7.32 -5.05
CA PHE A 3 -29.71 8.45 -5.71
C PHE A 3 -28.32 8.02 -6.12
N LEU A 4 -28.17 7.68 -7.41
CA LEU A 4 -27.01 8.01 -8.24
C LEU A 4 -27.21 7.36 -9.61
N LYS A 5 -27.88 8.09 -10.51
CA LYS A 5 -27.67 7.93 -11.95
C LYS A 5 -26.17 7.98 -12.19
N ARG A 6 -25.64 6.93 -12.81
CA ARG A 6 -24.25 6.74 -13.20
C ARG A 6 -23.83 7.79 -14.24
N GLY A 7 -23.65 9.04 -13.80
CA GLY A 7 -22.80 9.99 -14.51
C GLY A 7 -21.35 9.52 -14.36
N ALA A 8 -20.57 9.58 -15.43
CA ALA A 8 -19.17 9.14 -15.46
C ALA A 8 -18.38 9.86 -14.35
N ARG A 9 -18.21 9.18 -13.20
CA ARG A 9 -17.37 9.65 -12.11
C ARG A 9 -15.95 9.73 -12.65
N LYS A 10 -15.24 10.83 -12.36
CA LYS A 10 -13.82 10.96 -12.72
C LYS A 10 -13.06 9.77 -12.09
N PRO A 11 -12.04 9.23 -12.77
CA PRO A 11 -11.24 8.16 -12.20
C PRO A 11 -10.67 8.60 -10.85
N LEU A 12 -10.85 7.79 -9.81
CA LEU A 12 -10.31 8.00 -8.45
C LEU A 12 -8.80 8.36 -8.49
N TYR A 13 -8.08 7.84 -9.48
CA TYR A 13 -6.69 8.18 -9.79
C TYR A 13 -6.44 9.68 -10.02
N ILE A 14 -7.30 10.36 -10.80
CA ILE A 14 -7.18 11.80 -11.08
C ILE A 14 -7.40 12.61 -9.80
N GLU A 15 -8.28 12.12 -8.91
CA GLU A 15 -8.58 12.74 -7.63
C GLU A 15 -7.39 12.59 -6.67
N VAL A 16 -6.83 11.38 -6.52
CA VAL A 16 -5.62 11.13 -5.71
C VAL A 16 -4.43 11.96 -6.21
N LYS A 17 -4.23 12.06 -7.52
CA LYS A 17 -3.18 12.90 -8.12
C LYS A 17 -3.38 14.39 -7.80
N GLY A 18 -4.61 14.87 -7.84
CA GLY A 18 -4.96 16.24 -7.48
C GLY A 18 -4.70 16.54 -6.00
N LEU A 19 -5.13 15.63 -5.10
CA LEU A 19 -4.91 15.73 -3.66
C LEU A 19 -3.41 15.69 -3.32
N LEU A 20 -2.62 14.86 -4.00
CA LEU A 20 -1.16 14.86 -3.85
C LEU A 20 -0.51 16.14 -4.36
N GLY A 21 -1.04 16.75 -5.43
CA GLY A 21 -0.60 18.06 -5.88
C GLY A 21 -0.80 19.15 -4.82
N GLU A 22 -1.95 19.14 -4.15
CA GLU A 22 -2.26 20.03 -3.02
C GLU A 22 -1.40 19.72 -1.78
N LEU A 23 -1.10 18.46 -1.51
CA LEU A 23 -0.20 18.10 -0.43
C LEU A 23 1.23 18.61 -0.70
N GLU A 24 1.71 18.49 -1.95
CA GLU A 24 3.03 18.96 -2.36
C GLU A 24 3.12 20.48 -2.43
N SER A 25 2.03 21.21 -2.68
CA SER A 25 2.03 22.68 -2.66
C SER A 25 2.28 23.26 -1.24
N ARG A 26 1.99 22.46 -0.21
CA ARG A 26 2.20 22.79 1.22
C ARG A 26 3.58 22.38 1.74
N LYS A 27 4.41 21.82 0.88
CA LYS A 27 5.75 21.36 1.22
C LYS A 27 6.72 22.53 1.24
N GLU A 28 7.55 22.59 2.26
CA GLU A 28 8.55 23.62 2.42
C GLU A 28 9.79 23.36 1.54
N TRP A 29 10.65 24.39 1.43
CA TRP A 29 11.92 24.33 0.71
C TRP A 29 12.85 23.22 1.19
N ASN A 30 12.80 22.89 2.49
CA ASN A 30 13.54 21.79 3.11
C ASN A 30 13.00 20.39 2.74
N LYS A 31 11.99 20.31 1.86
CA LYS A 31 11.35 19.08 1.38
C LYS A 31 10.50 18.34 2.42
N LEU A 32 10.13 19.00 3.50
CA LEU A 32 9.26 18.51 4.57
C LEU A 32 7.98 19.35 4.67
N TRP A 33 7.03 18.89 5.47
CA TRP A 33 5.77 19.58 5.74
C TRP A 33 5.78 20.20 7.13
N SER A 34 5.22 21.38 7.26
CA SER A 34 4.98 22.03 8.56
C SER A 34 3.54 21.88 9.00
N SER A 35 3.33 21.88 10.32
CA SER A 35 2.01 22.18 10.88
C SER A 35 1.86 23.70 10.97
N ARG A 36 0.67 24.21 10.66
CA ARG A 36 0.34 25.64 10.89
C ARG A 36 0.43 26.02 12.38
N LEU A 37 0.44 25.03 13.28
CA LEU A 37 0.47 25.20 14.73
C LEU A 37 1.87 25.48 15.29
N LEU A 38 2.94 25.14 14.56
CA LEU A 38 4.33 25.35 14.99
C LEU A 38 5.03 26.53 14.28
N GLY A 39 4.32 27.26 13.42
CA GLY A 39 4.91 28.28 12.54
C GLY A 39 5.71 27.68 11.38
N ASP A 40 6.58 28.47 10.77
CA ASP A 40 7.38 28.10 9.57
C ASP A 40 8.56 27.15 9.86
N LYS A 41 8.45 26.28 10.88
CA LYS A 41 9.45 25.27 11.19
C LYS A 41 9.00 23.91 10.67
N PRO A 42 9.91 23.11 10.07
CA PRO A 42 9.59 21.76 9.63
C PRO A 42 9.07 20.93 10.81
N ASP A 43 7.87 20.38 10.63
CA ASP A 43 7.24 19.52 11.63
C ASP A 43 7.56 18.07 11.25
N ILE A 44 8.53 17.51 11.98
CA ILE A 44 9.03 16.14 11.76
C ILE A 44 7.89 15.13 11.94
N PHE A 45 7.04 15.34 12.95
CA PHE A 45 5.93 14.46 13.22
C PHE A 45 4.94 14.49 12.06
N VAL A 46 4.46 15.66 11.64
CA VAL A 46 3.56 15.78 10.47
C VAL A 46 4.20 15.18 9.23
N SER A 47 5.46 15.49 8.96
CA SER A 47 6.16 14.97 7.79
C SER A 47 6.24 13.44 7.79
N SER A 48 6.53 12.85 8.93
CA SER A 48 6.61 11.39 9.07
C SER A 48 5.25 10.71 8.89
N VAL A 49 4.18 11.32 9.38
CA VAL A 49 2.79 10.89 9.21
C VAL A 49 2.34 11.00 7.75
N VAL A 50 2.65 12.13 7.11
CA VAL A 50 2.40 12.34 5.67
C VAL A 50 3.07 11.25 4.86
N LEU A 51 4.37 11.03 5.08
CA LEU A 51 5.14 10.01 4.37
C LEU A 51 4.58 8.61 4.63
N TRP A 52 4.10 8.34 5.85
CA TRP A 52 3.50 7.06 6.19
C TRP A 52 2.23 6.75 5.38
N PHE A 53 1.27 7.68 5.38
CA PHE A 53 -0.04 7.44 4.76
C PHE A 53 -0.04 7.61 3.24
N THR A 54 0.90 8.36 2.68
CA THR A 54 0.91 8.66 1.23
C THR A 54 1.92 7.86 0.42
N HIS A 55 2.84 7.12 1.06
CA HIS A 55 3.90 6.35 0.40
C HIS A 55 3.40 5.52 -0.80
N GLU A 56 2.33 4.74 -0.62
CA GLU A 56 1.80 3.85 -1.67
C GLU A 56 1.19 4.65 -2.83
N ALA A 57 0.61 5.82 -2.56
CA ALA A 57 0.08 6.70 -3.58
C ALA A 57 1.21 7.31 -4.43
N TYR A 58 2.30 7.78 -3.81
CA TYR A 58 3.51 8.24 -4.52
C TYR A 58 4.12 7.13 -5.38
N GLU A 59 4.22 5.89 -4.86
CA GLU A 59 4.73 4.74 -5.60
C GLU A 59 3.89 4.45 -6.85
N LYS A 60 2.56 4.38 -6.68
CA LYS A 60 1.61 4.11 -7.77
C LYS A 60 1.60 5.20 -8.84
N LEU A 61 1.78 6.45 -8.44
CA LEU A 61 1.84 7.61 -9.34
C LEU A 61 3.21 7.85 -9.97
N LYS A 62 4.20 6.98 -9.68
CA LYS A 62 5.59 7.10 -10.17
C LYS A 62 6.26 8.42 -9.78
N MET A 63 5.85 9.02 -8.66
CA MET A 63 6.43 10.26 -8.13
C MET A 63 7.56 9.95 -7.13
N LYS A 64 8.37 8.93 -7.43
CA LYS A 64 9.37 8.36 -6.50
C LYS A 64 10.46 9.34 -6.12
N ASP A 65 10.86 10.24 -7.02
CA ASP A 65 11.92 11.21 -6.76
C ASP A 65 11.51 12.21 -5.67
N ARG A 66 10.26 12.67 -5.70
CA ARG A 66 9.71 13.58 -4.67
C ARG A 66 9.64 12.92 -3.30
N LEU A 67 9.28 11.64 -3.27
CA LEU A 67 9.23 10.82 -2.07
C LEU A 67 10.64 10.58 -1.51
N LYS A 68 11.61 10.29 -2.39
CA LYS A 68 13.02 10.10 -2.05
C LYS A 68 13.62 11.35 -1.42
N GLU A 69 13.39 12.53 -1.99
CA GLU A 69 13.85 13.81 -1.43
C GLU A 69 13.36 14.03 0.01
N SER A 70 12.07 13.80 0.28
CA SER A 70 11.50 13.93 1.62
C SER A 70 12.06 12.92 2.61
N TYR A 71 12.26 11.67 2.20
CA TYR A 71 12.90 10.69 3.08
C TYR A 71 14.37 11.04 3.37
N TYR A 72 15.11 11.61 2.41
CA TYR A 72 16.47 12.11 2.67
C TYR A 72 16.45 13.22 3.71
N ALA A 73 15.60 14.23 3.53
CA ALA A 73 15.47 15.34 4.47
C ALA A 73 15.08 14.85 5.88
N LEU A 74 14.10 13.95 5.98
CA LEU A 74 13.67 13.39 7.26
C LEU A 74 14.80 12.60 7.93
N LYS A 75 15.49 11.73 7.18
CA LYS A 75 16.60 10.92 7.69
C LYS A 75 17.72 11.79 8.25
N ASP A 76 18.12 12.83 7.53
CA ASP A 76 19.24 13.70 7.93
C ASP A 76 18.94 14.44 9.23
N ILE A 77 17.69 14.91 9.42
CA ILE A 77 17.27 15.56 10.65
C ILE A 77 17.23 14.56 11.82
N ILE A 78 16.63 13.38 11.61
CA ILE A 78 16.52 12.36 12.65
C ILE A 78 17.90 11.87 13.09
N LEU A 79 18.79 11.58 12.14
CA LEU A 79 20.14 11.13 12.47
C LEU A 79 20.91 12.16 13.30
N ARG A 80 20.78 13.46 12.99
CA ARG A 80 21.39 14.54 13.79
C ARG A 80 20.81 14.62 15.20
N ARG A 81 19.51 14.39 15.36
CA ARG A 81 18.86 14.37 16.68
C ARG A 81 19.30 13.18 17.51
N LEU A 82 19.31 11.97 16.94
CA LEU A 82 19.75 10.76 17.63
C LEU A 82 21.19 10.90 18.16
N LYS A 83 22.11 11.45 17.37
CA LYS A 83 23.52 11.64 17.78
C LYS A 83 23.72 12.53 19.01
N LYS A 84 22.75 13.36 19.37
CA LYS A 84 22.81 14.30 20.50
C LYS A 84 21.80 13.95 21.60
N MET A 85 21.15 12.80 21.48
CA MET A 85 19.98 12.48 22.28
C MET A 85 20.36 11.90 23.63
N ASP A 86 19.68 12.41 24.66
CA ASP A 86 19.53 11.71 25.93
C ASP A 86 18.04 11.46 26.15
N LEU A 87 17.62 10.19 26.08
CA LEU A 87 16.21 9.79 26.19
C LEU A 87 15.61 10.15 27.54
N ALA A 88 16.42 10.21 28.59
CA ALA A 88 15.97 10.55 29.94
C ALA A 88 15.45 12.00 30.03
N LEU A 89 15.86 12.88 29.11
CA LEU A 89 15.51 14.29 29.09
C LEU A 89 14.36 14.62 28.12
N LEU A 90 13.92 13.66 27.31
CA LEU A 90 12.89 13.90 26.32
C LEU A 90 11.50 13.93 26.93
N ASN A 91 10.69 14.91 26.51
CA ASN A 91 9.27 14.92 26.82
C ASN A 91 8.49 13.98 25.88
N PHE A 92 7.25 13.68 26.25
CA PHE A 92 6.36 12.79 25.51
C PHE A 92 6.24 13.10 24.00
N ARG A 93 6.16 14.38 23.65
CA ARG A 93 6.03 14.81 22.25
C ARG A 93 7.29 14.50 21.44
N GLU A 94 8.45 14.71 22.05
CA GLU A 94 9.74 14.41 21.41
C GLU A 94 9.90 12.91 21.18
N TRP A 95 9.55 12.07 22.16
CA TRP A 95 9.47 10.62 21.99
C TRP A 95 8.62 10.26 20.78
N LEU A 96 7.38 10.75 20.73
CA LEU A 96 6.48 10.45 19.61
C LEU A 96 7.08 10.88 18.27
N GLU A 97 7.61 12.08 18.17
CA GLU A 97 8.19 12.64 16.94
C GLU A 97 9.37 11.80 16.42
N ILE A 98 10.29 11.40 17.32
CA ILE A 98 11.48 10.64 16.97
C ILE A 98 11.12 9.21 16.54
N PHE A 99 10.28 8.53 17.33
CA PHE A 99 9.92 7.14 17.06
C PHE A 99 9.00 7.04 15.85
N GLN A 100 8.04 7.95 15.66
CA GLN A 100 7.19 7.98 14.47
C GLN A 100 8.01 8.22 13.19
N ALA A 101 8.95 9.16 13.21
CA ALA A 101 9.82 9.43 12.08
C ALA A 101 10.76 8.26 11.77
N SER A 102 11.34 7.66 12.80
CA SER A 102 12.18 6.47 12.68
C SER A 102 11.40 5.30 12.09
N LEU A 103 10.18 5.05 12.58
CA LEU A 103 9.30 4.00 12.08
C LEU A 103 8.95 4.20 10.59
N SER A 104 8.61 5.43 10.19
CA SER A 104 8.34 5.78 8.80
C SER A 104 9.55 5.54 7.89
N LEU A 105 10.76 5.90 8.35
CA LEU A 105 12.01 5.63 7.64
C LEU A 105 12.31 4.12 7.55
N LEU A 106 12.20 3.39 8.66
CA LEU A 106 12.52 1.95 8.71
C LEU A 106 11.58 1.13 7.82
N ARG A 107 10.26 1.35 7.88
CA ARG A 107 9.32 0.52 7.09
C ARG A 107 9.16 0.97 5.65
N LYS A 108 9.03 2.27 5.44
CA LYS A 108 8.64 2.85 4.14
C LYS A 108 9.83 3.52 3.44
N GLY A 109 10.67 4.22 4.19
CA GLY A 109 11.82 4.97 3.66
C GLY A 109 13.01 4.13 3.20
N GLN A 110 13.24 2.94 3.79
CA GLN A 110 14.42 2.09 3.52
C GLN A 110 14.61 1.69 2.05
N LYS A 111 13.52 1.71 1.25
CA LYS A 111 13.58 1.46 -0.20
C LYS A 111 14.22 2.61 -1.00
N TYR A 112 14.29 3.80 -0.41
CA TYR A 112 14.70 5.05 -1.07
C TYR A 112 15.99 5.64 -0.53
N VAL A 113 16.23 5.45 0.77
CA VAL A 113 17.38 6.00 1.49
C VAL A 113 18.03 4.91 2.33
N ASN A 114 19.36 4.94 2.42
CA ASN A 114 20.09 4.06 3.34
C ASN A 114 19.82 4.52 4.78
N VAL A 115 19.21 3.63 5.58
CA VAL A 115 18.83 3.87 6.98
C VAL A 115 19.74 3.17 7.99
N SER A 116 20.80 2.47 7.58
CA SER A 116 21.63 1.64 8.46
C SER A 116 22.26 2.43 9.61
N GLU A 117 22.83 3.60 9.34
CA GLU A 117 23.44 4.45 10.37
C GLU A 117 22.40 4.92 11.41
N MET A 118 21.22 5.35 10.93
CA MET A 118 20.11 5.75 11.79
C MET A 118 19.59 4.59 12.64
N ARG A 119 19.46 3.40 12.03
CA ARG A 119 19.04 2.17 12.70
C ARG A 119 20.00 1.79 13.82
N ASN A 120 21.31 1.83 13.57
CA ASN A 120 22.32 1.50 14.57
C ASN A 120 22.30 2.49 15.74
N ALA A 121 22.22 3.79 15.46
CA ALA A 121 22.11 4.82 16.50
C ALA A 121 20.84 4.61 17.35
N LEU A 122 19.71 4.25 16.72
CA LEU A 122 18.47 3.96 17.43
C LEU A 122 18.58 2.71 18.31
N ILE A 123 19.24 1.65 17.84
CA ILE A 123 19.51 0.44 18.63
C ILE A 123 20.34 0.78 19.87
N GLU A 124 21.42 1.55 19.73
CA GLU A 124 22.27 1.95 20.85
C GLU A 124 21.48 2.75 21.89
N ILE A 125 20.68 3.71 21.42
CA ILE A 125 19.85 4.57 22.27
C ILE A 125 18.79 3.76 23.02
N VAL A 126 18.06 2.87 22.33
CA VAL A 126 17.03 2.03 22.95
C VAL A 126 17.66 1.07 23.96
N LYS A 127 18.75 0.38 23.61
CA LYS A 127 19.44 -0.54 24.54
C LYS A 127 19.95 0.16 25.79
N LYS A 128 20.53 1.35 25.64
CA LYS A 128 21.04 2.15 26.78
C LYS A 128 19.91 2.56 27.75
N ASN A 129 18.68 2.71 27.26
CA ASN A 129 17.56 3.26 28.01
C ASN A 129 16.39 2.27 28.16
N MET A 130 16.65 0.96 28.01
CA MET A 130 15.61 -0.06 27.97
C MET A 130 14.74 -0.06 29.24
N GLU A 131 15.35 0.07 30.41
CA GLU A 131 14.63 0.14 31.70
C GLU A 131 13.68 1.35 31.77
N ILE A 132 14.10 2.51 31.26
CA ILE A 132 13.26 3.72 31.21
C ILE A 132 12.09 3.49 30.25
N ILE A 133 12.36 2.92 29.07
CA ILE A 133 11.35 2.60 28.06
C ILE A 133 10.34 1.60 28.62
N LYS A 134 10.80 0.53 29.28
CA LYS A 134 9.97 -0.49 29.91
C LYS A 134 9.10 0.12 31.01
N GLY A 135 9.69 0.86 31.93
CA GLY A 135 8.96 1.53 33.01
C GLY A 135 7.89 2.48 32.46
N TRP A 136 8.18 3.18 31.37
CA TRP A 136 7.23 4.06 30.71
C TRP A 136 6.11 3.29 29.99
N LEU A 137 6.44 2.28 29.18
CA LEU A 137 5.48 1.45 28.45
C LEU A 137 4.51 0.69 29.37
N LEU A 138 4.97 0.30 30.57
CA LEU A 138 4.20 -0.47 31.55
C LEU A 138 3.50 0.38 32.62
N ASN A 139 3.68 1.71 32.62
CA ASN A 139 3.00 2.60 33.57
C ASN A 139 1.55 2.89 33.16
N PHE A 140 0.72 1.85 33.14
CA PHE A 140 -0.65 1.88 32.63
C PHE A 140 -1.64 2.72 33.44
N ASN A 141 -1.28 3.10 34.67
CA ASN A 141 -2.06 4.03 35.48
C ASN A 141 -1.99 5.47 34.92
N VAL A 142 -0.97 5.76 34.12
CA VAL A 142 -0.72 7.08 33.51
C VAL A 142 -0.92 7.03 32.00
N ILE A 143 -0.67 5.88 31.37
CA ILE A 143 -0.68 5.74 29.91
C ILE A 143 -1.57 4.57 29.52
N ASP A 144 -2.79 4.90 29.11
CA ASP A 144 -3.71 3.93 28.51
C ASP A 144 -3.36 3.74 27.02
N PRO A 145 -2.98 2.52 26.58
CA PRO A 145 -2.64 2.22 25.19
C PRO A 145 -3.76 2.53 24.19
N LEU A 146 -5.03 2.51 24.63
CA LEU A 146 -6.19 2.82 23.79
C LEU A 146 -6.48 4.33 23.72
N LYS A 147 -5.89 5.15 24.60
CA LYS A 147 -5.99 6.61 24.56
C LYS A 147 -4.75 7.29 23.98
N ASN A 148 -3.65 6.56 23.88
CA ASN A 148 -2.36 7.11 23.47
C ASN A 148 -1.64 6.12 22.57
N PHE A 149 -1.37 6.52 21.33
CA PHE A 149 -0.73 5.67 20.33
C PHE A 149 0.80 5.67 20.38
N CYS A 150 1.43 6.56 21.17
CA CYS A 150 2.89 6.65 21.25
C CYS A 150 3.55 5.35 21.75
N PRO A 151 3.06 4.68 22.82
CA PRO A 151 3.56 3.36 23.23
C PRO A 151 3.59 2.34 22.09
N THR A 152 2.52 2.32 21.29
CA THR A 152 2.39 1.43 20.13
C THR A 152 3.45 1.73 19.07
N VAL A 153 3.69 3.02 18.77
CA VAL A 153 4.73 3.44 17.82
C VAL A 153 6.13 3.09 18.32
N VAL A 154 6.40 3.24 19.62
CA VAL A 154 7.68 2.84 20.22
C VAL A 154 7.89 1.33 20.07
N LEU A 155 6.90 0.51 20.45
CA LEU A 155 6.97 -0.95 20.31
C LEU A 155 7.14 -1.40 18.86
N MET A 156 6.41 -0.79 17.92
CA MET A 156 6.58 -1.04 16.50
C MET A 156 8.00 -0.69 16.02
N THR A 157 8.57 0.39 16.54
CA THR A 157 9.93 0.79 16.18
C THR A 157 10.95 -0.22 16.71
N MET A 158 10.77 -0.69 17.95
CA MET A 158 11.61 -1.73 18.58
C MET A 158 11.55 -3.05 17.79
N LEU A 159 10.35 -3.43 17.34
CA LEU A 159 10.13 -4.57 16.45
C LEU A 159 10.91 -4.41 15.12
N GLU A 160 10.85 -3.22 14.50
CA GLU A 160 11.52 -2.93 13.23
C GLU A 160 13.05 -2.80 13.33
N ILE A 161 13.62 -2.54 14.52
CA ILE A 161 15.07 -2.60 14.74
C ILE A 161 15.55 -3.97 15.22
N SER A 162 14.68 -4.99 15.19
CA SER A 162 15.00 -6.38 15.53
C SER A 162 15.49 -6.57 16.97
N LEU A 163 14.84 -5.88 17.92
CA LEU A 163 14.99 -6.17 19.36
C LEU A 163 13.99 -7.23 19.85
N ASP A 164 13.26 -7.85 18.93
CA ASP A 164 12.19 -8.81 19.17
C ASP A 164 12.66 -10.15 19.71
N ASP A 165 13.94 -10.49 19.53
CA ASP A 165 14.54 -11.70 20.10
C ASP A 165 15.03 -11.52 21.55
N SER A 166 14.88 -10.33 22.14
CA SER A 166 15.19 -10.14 23.56
C SER A 166 14.03 -10.60 24.45
N GLU A 167 14.35 -11.39 25.50
CA GLU A 167 13.34 -11.84 26.49
C GLU A 167 12.61 -10.64 27.11
N GLU A 168 13.33 -9.56 27.38
CA GLU A 168 12.81 -8.34 27.98
C GLU A 168 11.79 -7.63 27.08
N PHE A 169 12.05 -7.56 25.77
CA PHE A 169 11.08 -7.04 24.81
C PHE A 169 9.84 -7.94 24.75
N SER A 170 10.04 -9.26 24.67
CA SER A 170 8.94 -10.22 24.57
C SER A 170 7.99 -10.13 25.77
N GLU A 171 8.54 -10.01 26.99
CA GLU A 171 7.76 -9.81 28.21
C GLU A 171 7.00 -8.48 28.21
N THR A 172 7.68 -7.38 27.85
CA THR A 172 7.08 -6.04 27.80
C THR A 172 5.97 -5.96 26.76
N PHE A 173 6.20 -6.55 25.59
CA PHE A 173 5.24 -6.63 24.50
C PHE A 173 4.00 -7.44 24.89
N LYS A 174 4.19 -8.60 25.52
CA LYS A 174 3.10 -9.44 26.02
C LYS A 174 2.22 -8.67 27.01
N LYS A 175 2.80 -8.06 28.04
CA LYS A 175 2.09 -7.25 29.05
C LYS A 175 1.33 -6.07 28.43
N PHE A 176 1.94 -5.41 27.44
CA PHE A 176 1.31 -4.33 26.70
C PHE A 176 0.05 -4.80 25.96
N LEU A 177 0.14 -5.94 25.25
CA LEU A 177 -1.02 -6.51 24.55
C LEU A 177 -2.11 -6.99 25.52
N GLU A 178 -1.74 -7.64 26.62
CA GLU A 178 -2.67 -8.05 27.67
C GLU A 178 -3.46 -6.85 28.20
N ARG A 179 -2.80 -5.72 28.44
CA ARG A 179 -3.49 -4.49 28.87
C ARG A 179 -4.51 -3.99 27.86
N ILE A 180 -4.21 -4.04 26.55
CA ILE A 180 -5.20 -3.65 25.52
C ILE A 180 -6.42 -4.56 25.58
N SER A 181 -6.24 -5.86 25.84
CA SER A 181 -7.33 -6.83 25.90
C SER A 181 -8.29 -6.62 27.09
N GLU A 182 -7.91 -5.81 28.08
CA GLU A 182 -8.78 -5.42 29.20
C GLU A 182 -9.78 -4.32 28.82
N GLY A 183 -9.56 -3.63 27.68
CA GLY A 183 -10.42 -2.58 27.17
C GLY A 183 -10.25 -1.21 27.86
N SER A 184 -10.92 -0.19 27.32
CA SER A 184 -10.96 1.17 27.90
C SER A 184 -12.33 1.83 27.66
N THR A 185 -12.67 2.80 28.51
CA THR A 185 -13.91 3.58 28.40
C THR A 185 -13.85 4.72 27.38
N GLU A 186 -12.65 5.12 26.98
CA GLU A 186 -12.41 6.18 26.02
C GLU A 186 -11.25 5.76 25.12
N VAL A 187 -11.40 6.01 23.81
CA VAL A 187 -10.50 5.46 22.80
C VAL A 187 -10.12 6.55 21.80
N ASP A 188 -8.83 6.65 21.53
CA ASP A 188 -8.27 7.46 20.44
C ASP A 188 -8.31 6.64 19.13
N PRO A 189 -8.99 7.09 18.08
CA PRO A 189 -8.98 6.43 16.77
C PRO A 189 -7.57 6.14 16.25
N MET A 190 -6.59 7.05 16.47
CA MET A 190 -5.22 6.83 16.02
C MET A 190 -4.54 5.70 16.78
N ALA A 191 -4.86 5.50 18.06
CA ALA A 191 -4.39 4.34 18.83
C ALA A 191 -4.95 3.03 18.25
N VAL A 192 -6.23 2.99 17.89
CA VAL A 192 -6.86 1.83 17.23
C VAL A 192 -6.15 1.51 15.91
N TYR A 193 -5.87 2.52 15.09
CA TYR A 193 -5.11 2.35 13.86
C TYR A 193 -3.72 1.76 14.12
N TRP A 194 -2.92 2.39 14.99
CA TRP A 194 -1.56 1.94 15.26
C TRP A 194 -1.50 0.56 15.91
N ILE A 195 -2.46 0.20 16.79
CA ILE A 195 -2.52 -1.13 17.37
C ILE A 195 -2.81 -2.16 16.27
N SER A 196 -3.79 -1.90 15.40
CA SER A 196 -4.07 -2.80 14.26
C SER A 196 -2.86 -2.97 13.33
N GLU A 197 -2.08 -1.91 13.12
CA GLU A 197 -0.87 -1.93 12.31
C GLU A 197 0.26 -2.72 13.00
N LEU A 198 0.43 -2.58 14.32
CA LEU A 198 1.37 -3.33 15.14
C LEU A 198 1.08 -4.83 15.08
N LEU A 199 -0.18 -5.23 15.29
CA LEU A 199 -0.60 -6.63 15.21
C LEU A 199 -0.30 -7.21 13.83
N LEU A 200 -0.66 -6.48 12.77
CA LEU A 200 -0.39 -6.90 11.40
C LEU A 200 1.11 -7.05 11.14
N ALA A 201 1.92 -6.09 11.59
CA ALA A 201 3.37 -6.14 11.45
C ALA A 201 3.97 -7.36 12.16
N TYR A 202 3.54 -7.62 13.39
CA TYR A 202 4.01 -8.75 14.19
C TYR A 202 3.64 -10.09 13.56
N ILE A 203 2.38 -10.28 13.14
CA ILE A 203 1.91 -11.52 12.49
C ILE A 203 2.72 -11.79 11.20
N CYS A 204 2.96 -10.76 10.39
CA CYS A 204 3.75 -10.92 9.16
C CYS A 204 5.22 -11.28 9.43
N GLN A 205 5.82 -10.82 10.53
CA GLN A 205 7.22 -11.12 10.86
C GLN A 205 7.40 -12.47 11.57
N LYS A 206 6.48 -12.85 12.47
CA LYS A 206 6.57 -14.07 13.29
C LYS A 206 5.47 -15.07 12.92
N SER A 207 5.57 -15.66 11.72
CA SER A 207 4.58 -16.64 11.19
C SER A 207 4.41 -17.90 12.06
N LYS A 208 5.32 -18.15 13.01
CA LYS A 208 5.28 -19.27 13.97
C LYS A 208 5.39 -18.78 15.43
N SER A 209 4.62 -17.76 15.80
CA SER A 209 4.51 -17.38 17.21
C SER A 209 3.96 -18.53 18.06
N GLU A 210 4.44 -18.61 19.31
CA GLU A 210 3.95 -19.55 20.31
C GLU A 210 2.44 -19.45 20.48
N HIS A 211 1.79 -20.58 20.83
CA HIS A 211 0.34 -20.66 20.99
C HIS A 211 -0.22 -19.57 21.93
N GLU A 212 0.48 -19.31 23.05
CA GLU A 212 0.07 -18.30 24.02
C GLU A 212 0.01 -16.89 23.41
N MET A 213 1.06 -16.48 22.67
CA MET A 213 1.11 -15.17 22.02
C MET A 213 0.05 -15.03 20.94
N ARG A 214 -0.24 -16.11 20.18
CA ARG A 214 -1.34 -16.11 19.20
C ARG A 214 -2.69 -15.83 19.86
N GLU A 215 -2.95 -16.43 21.02
CA GLU A 215 -4.19 -16.22 21.75
C GLU A 215 -4.32 -14.79 22.28
N ILE A 216 -3.24 -14.20 22.78
CA ILE A 216 -3.21 -12.79 23.19
C ILE A 216 -3.50 -11.88 21.99
N ILE A 217 -2.81 -12.09 20.87
CA ILE A 217 -3.05 -11.31 19.63
C ILE A 217 -4.49 -11.44 19.17
N ARG A 218 -5.08 -12.65 19.23
CA ARG A 218 -6.48 -12.87 18.88
C ARG A 218 -7.43 -12.06 19.77
N LYS A 219 -7.21 -12.06 21.09
CA LYS A 219 -8.01 -11.26 22.04
C LYS A 219 -7.90 -9.77 21.76
N VAL A 220 -6.69 -9.27 21.54
CA VAL A 220 -6.47 -7.85 21.18
C VAL A 220 -7.14 -7.52 19.86
N ALA A 221 -7.00 -8.36 18.84
CA ALA A 221 -7.64 -8.15 17.54
C ALA A 221 -9.18 -8.11 17.65
N LEU A 222 -9.77 -8.95 18.51
CA LEU A 222 -11.20 -8.93 18.79
C LEU A 222 -11.65 -7.65 19.52
N GLU A 223 -10.86 -7.14 20.46
CA GLU A 223 -11.18 -5.88 21.15
C GLU A 223 -11.10 -4.70 20.18
N ILE A 224 -10.04 -4.62 19.37
CA ILE A 224 -9.90 -3.61 18.32
C ILE A 224 -11.02 -3.73 17.28
N TYR A 225 -11.41 -4.96 16.92
CA TYR A 225 -12.56 -5.21 16.05
C TYR A 225 -13.85 -4.66 16.65
N LYS A 226 -14.12 -4.92 17.94
CA LYS A 226 -15.31 -4.41 18.62
C LYS A 226 -15.33 -2.88 18.62
N LEU A 227 -14.25 -2.24 19.03
CA LEU A 227 -14.13 -0.79 19.09
C LEU A 227 -14.27 -0.14 17.70
N ALA A 228 -13.53 -0.63 16.70
CA ALA A 228 -13.56 -0.05 15.38
C ALA A 228 -14.87 -0.35 14.62
N VAL A 229 -15.31 -1.61 14.62
CA VAL A 229 -16.34 -2.09 13.71
C VAL A 229 -17.73 -2.04 14.32
N TYR A 230 -17.91 -2.54 15.55
CA TYR A 230 -19.23 -2.57 16.18
C TYR A 230 -19.65 -1.19 16.68
N GLU A 231 -18.73 -0.44 17.29
CA GLU A 231 -19.07 0.86 17.87
C GLU A 231 -19.06 1.97 16.81
N GLU A 232 -17.98 2.09 16.04
CA GLU A 232 -17.76 3.28 15.21
C GLU A 232 -18.18 3.13 13.74
N MET A 233 -17.96 1.97 13.11
CA MET A 233 -18.45 1.69 11.73
C MET A 233 -19.95 1.35 11.67
N ASN A 234 -20.73 1.72 12.68
CA ASN A 234 -22.17 1.57 12.69
C ASN A 234 -22.86 2.63 11.80
N PRO A 235 -23.82 2.30 10.90
CA PRO A 235 -24.60 3.28 10.13
C PRO A 235 -25.07 4.50 10.91
N GLU A 236 -25.45 4.32 12.18
CA GLU A 236 -25.95 5.41 13.03
C GLU A 236 -24.87 6.39 13.48
N ARG A 237 -23.62 5.91 13.61
CA ARG A 237 -22.45 6.69 14.04
C ARG A 237 -21.63 7.21 12.88
N ILE A 238 -21.46 6.41 11.84
CA ILE A 238 -20.54 6.68 10.73
C ILE A 238 -20.79 8.02 10.04
N SER A 239 -22.06 8.42 9.93
CA SER A 239 -22.49 9.69 9.33
C SER A 239 -22.23 10.91 10.21
N LYS A 240 -21.96 10.70 11.50
CA LYS A 240 -21.71 11.74 12.51
C LYS A 240 -20.23 11.86 12.88
N LEU A 241 -19.40 10.91 12.43
CA LEU A 241 -17.98 10.92 12.72
C LEU A 241 -17.27 12.05 11.97
N PRO A 242 -16.37 12.80 12.64
CA PRO A 242 -15.41 13.64 11.96
C PRO A 242 -14.61 12.86 10.91
N LEU A 243 -14.26 13.53 9.80
CA LEU A 243 -13.64 12.88 8.64
C LEU A 243 -12.30 12.22 8.97
N ASP A 244 -11.45 12.85 9.77
CA ASP A 244 -10.20 12.28 10.24
C ASP A 244 -10.42 10.96 11.00
N LYS A 245 -11.38 10.91 11.93
CA LYS A 245 -11.73 9.68 12.66
C LYS A 245 -12.26 8.61 11.72
N LEU A 246 -13.16 8.98 10.81
CA LEU A 246 -13.70 8.09 9.78
C LEU A 246 -12.57 7.46 8.95
N LEU A 247 -11.62 8.25 8.47
CA LEU A 247 -10.49 7.77 7.68
C LEU A 247 -9.58 6.83 8.49
N THR A 248 -9.31 7.17 9.75
CA THR A 248 -8.46 6.36 10.63
C THR A 248 -9.08 5.01 10.93
N TYR A 249 -10.37 4.95 11.28
CA TYR A 249 -11.07 3.69 11.46
C TYR A 249 -11.11 2.86 10.17
N PHE A 250 -11.17 3.50 9.00
CA PHE A 250 -11.20 2.79 7.72
C PHE A 250 -9.89 2.07 7.48
N LEU A 251 -8.77 2.75 7.73
CA LEU A 251 -7.45 2.15 7.66
C LEU A 251 -7.29 1.02 8.71
N ALA A 252 -7.81 1.20 9.92
CA ALA A 252 -7.82 0.14 10.93
C ALA A 252 -8.65 -1.07 10.49
N GLY A 253 -9.84 -0.87 9.92
CA GLY A 253 -10.68 -1.93 9.34
C GLY A 253 -9.97 -2.67 8.21
N ARG A 254 -9.21 -1.96 7.38
CA ARG A 254 -8.38 -2.58 6.35
C ARG A 254 -7.29 -3.47 6.94
N ASN A 255 -6.67 -3.07 8.05
CA ASN A 255 -5.69 -3.88 8.76
C ASN A 255 -6.34 -5.11 9.38
N LEU A 256 -7.51 -4.96 10.02
CA LEU A 256 -8.29 -6.07 10.57
C LEU A 256 -8.68 -7.10 9.50
N LEU A 257 -9.07 -6.66 8.29
CA LEU A 257 -9.35 -7.54 7.15
C LEU A 257 -8.14 -8.35 6.67
N ASN A 258 -6.92 -7.84 6.89
CA ASN A 258 -5.71 -8.59 6.58
C ASN A 258 -5.36 -9.55 7.72
N ILE A 259 -5.52 -9.10 8.99
CA ILE A 259 -5.32 -9.93 10.19
C ILE A 259 -6.29 -11.12 10.20
N SER A 260 -7.54 -10.92 9.77
CA SER A 260 -8.58 -11.94 9.77
C SER A 260 -8.30 -13.14 8.85
N ARG A 261 -7.26 -13.04 8.01
CA ARG A 261 -6.78 -14.15 7.16
C ARG A 261 -5.90 -15.12 7.93
N GLU A 262 -5.28 -14.64 9.00
CA GLU A 262 -4.33 -15.38 9.83
C GLU A 262 -4.92 -15.75 11.19
N ILE A 263 -5.98 -15.04 11.60
CA ILE A 263 -6.66 -15.17 12.89
C ILE A 263 -8.17 -15.17 12.67
N ASP A 264 -8.90 -16.04 13.38
CA ASP A 264 -10.35 -16.12 13.30
C ASP A 264 -11.04 -14.87 13.87
N LEU A 265 -11.39 -13.94 12.98
CA LEU A 265 -12.22 -12.77 13.24
C LEU A 265 -13.56 -12.88 12.48
N PRO A 266 -14.62 -12.17 12.91
CA PRO A 266 -15.91 -12.17 12.20
C PRO A 266 -15.82 -11.41 10.86
N THR A 267 -15.39 -12.11 9.80
CA THR A 267 -15.04 -11.53 8.49
C THR A 267 -16.22 -10.95 7.73
N GLU A 268 -17.38 -11.62 7.75
CA GLU A 268 -18.55 -11.20 6.97
C GLU A 268 -19.08 -9.82 7.42
N GLU A 269 -19.24 -9.64 8.74
CA GLU A 269 -19.69 -8.36 9.30
C GLU A 269 -18.62 -7.28 9.13
N LEU A 270 -17.33 -7.63 9.30
CA LEU A 270 -16.21 -6.72 9.02
C LEU A 270 -16.23 -6.20 7.58
N GLU A 271 -16.37 -7.09 6.59
CA GLU A 271 -16.43 -6.72 5.18
C GLU A 271 -17.63 -5.81 4.89
N LYS A 272 -18.81 -6.18 5.39
CA LYS A 272 -20.03 -5.38 5.23
C LYS A 272 -19.88 -3.95 5.78
N ARG A 273 -19.35 -3.82 6.99
CA ARG A 273 -19.13 -2.52 7.66
C ARG A 273 -18.04 -1.71 6.96
N TYR A 274 -16.97 -2.37 6.54
CA TYR A 274 -15.90 -1.74 5.76
C TYR A 274 -16.41 -1.20 4.42
N HIS A 275 -17.26 -1.95 3.71
CA HIS A 275 -17.88 -1.50 2.47
C HIS A 275 -18.84 -0.32 2.67
N LEU A 276 -19.61 -0.32 3.76
CA LEU A 276 -20.43 0.83 4.12
C LEU A 276 -19.56 2.07 4.32
N MET A 277 -18.46 1.96 5.07
CA MET A 277 -17.55 3.09 5.32
C MET A 277 -16.85 3.58 4.06
N LEU A 278 -16.51 2.66 3.16
CA LEU A 278 -15.95 2.98 1.87
C LEU A 278 -16.85 3.94 1.08
N ASP A 279 -18.16 3.68 1.03
CA ASP A 279 -19.11 4.54 0.31
C ASP A 279 -19.16 5.94 0.92
N PHE A 280 -19.14 6.04 2.25
CA PHE A 280 -19.06 7.32 2.95
C PHE A 280 -17.77 8.07 2.65
N ILE A 281 -16.61 7.40 2.69
CA ILE A 281 -15.31 8.03 2.42
C ILE A 281 -15.22 8.51 0.98
N LEU A 282 -15.72 7.75 0.01
CA LEU A 282 -15.72 8.18 -1.39
C LEU A 282 -16.60 9.42 -1.56
N HIS A 283 -17.75 9.48 -0.89
CA HIS A 283 -18.64 10.63 -0.96
C HIS A 283 -18.07 11.86 -0.23
N ALA A 284 -17.63 11.69 1.02
CA ALA A 284 -17.03 12.76 1.83
C ALA A 284 -15.74 13.28 1.18
N GLY A 285 -14.85 12.39 0.73
CA GLY A 285 -13.63 12.73 0.02
C GLY A 285 -13.86 13.51 -1.28
N LEU A 286 -14.90 13.15 -2.04
CA LEU A 286 -15.28 13.87 -3.25
C LEU A 286 -15.80 15.28 -2.92
N ILE A 287 -16.69 15.40 -1.94
CA ILE A 287 -17.22 16.69 -1.48
C ILE A 287 -16.07 17.59 -1.05
N GLU A 288 -15.16 17.08 -0.22
CA GLU A 288 -14.02 17.85 0.25
C GLU A 288 -13.09 18.28 -0.89
N PHE A 289 -12.80 17.37 -1.83
CA PHE A 289 -12.01 17.72 -3.02
C PHE A 289 -12.68 18.81 -3.87
N MET A 290 -14.00 18.74 -4.04
CA MET A 290 -14.77 19.77 -4.73
C MET A 290 -14.74 21.10 -3.97
N ASN A 291 -14.86 21.09 -2.64
CA ASN A 291 -14.76 22.29 -1.81
C ASN A 291 -13.38 22.95 -1.94
N MET A 292 -12.30 22.17 -1.93
CA MET A 292 -10.94 22.69 -2.16
C MET A 292 -10.81 23.35 -3.54
N LYS A 293 -11.34 22.72 -4.59
CA LYS A 293 -11.32 23.29 -5.95
C LYS A 293 -12.24 24.48 -6.15
N ALA A 294 -13.41 24.47 -5.51
CA ALA A 294 -14.35 25.58 -5.52
C ALA A 294 -13.72 26.83 -4.87
N ASN A 295 -12.93 26.65 -3.81
CA ASN A 295 -12.17 27.75 -3.20
C ASN A 295 -11.06 28.34 -4.10
N LEU A 296 -10.66 27.64 -5.17
CA LEU A 296 -9.77 28.16 -6.22
C LEU A 296 -10.52 28.92 -7.33
N THR A 297 -11.85 28.89 -7.38
CA THR A 297 -12.64 29.49 -8.47
C THR A 297 -13.79 30.35 -7.91
N PRO A 298 -13.80 31.69 -8.11
CA PRO A 298 -14.81 32.58 -7.52
C PRO A 298 -16.27 32.22 -7.86
N LEU A 299 -16.50 31.55 -8.99
CA LEU A 299 -17.84 31.25 -9.51
C LEU A 299 -18.60 30.15 -8.75
N PHE A 300 -17.91 29.20 -8.09
CA PHE A 300 -18.58 28.09 -7.40
C PHE A 300 -19.10 28.44 -6.00
N LYS A 301 -18.64 29.56 -5.45
CA LYS A 301 -18.99 30.06 -4.11
C LYS A 301 -20.49 30.37 -3.97
N SER A 302 -21.17 30.70 -5.07
CA SER A 302 -22.59 31.10 -5.07
C SER A 302 -23.57 29.94 -5.25
N ILE A 303 -23.12 28.78 -5.74
CA ILE A 303 -24.01 27.66 -6.08
C ILE A 303 -24.16 26.67 -4.92
N TYR A 304 -23.14 26.49 -4.08
CA TYR A 304 -23.12 25.48 -3.02
C TYR A 304 -23.09 26.01 -1.59
N PHE A 305 -22.84 27.31 -1.39
CA PHE A 305 -22.80 27.92 -0.06
C PHE A 305 -23.92 28.95 0.07
N LYS A 306 -25.14 28.46 0.31
CA LYS A 306 -26.15 29.24 1.02
C LYS A 306 -26.29 28.67 2.43
N GLU A 307 -26.05 29.56 3.38
CA GLU A 307 -26.33 29.47 4.81
C GLU A 307 -25.35 28.67 5.67
N GLY A 308 -24.60 29.42 6.48
CA GLY A 308 -24.04 28.93 7.73
C GLY A 308 -22.52 29.07 7.90
N GLY A 309 -22.07 30.22 8.36
CA GLY A 309 -20.91 30.27 9.27
C GLY A 309 -19.51 30.41 8.65
N SER A 310 -18.87 31.52 9.02
CA SER A 310 -17.47 31.86 8.81
C SER A 310 -16.45 30.77 9.22
N SER A 311 -15.57 30.39 8.30
CA SER A 311 -14.10 30.44 8.41
C SER A 311 -13.50 29.62 7.25
N TYR A 312 -12.36 30.06 6.72
CA TYR A 312 -11.64 29.33 5.69
C TYR A 312 -11.28 27.94 6.23
N TYR A 313 -11.91 26.88 5.69
CA TYR A 313 -11.55 25.49 5.96
C TYR A 313 -10.11 25.23 5.49
N SER A 314 -9.12 25.44 6.36
CA SER A 314 -7.78 24.92 6.14
C SER A 314 -7.77 23.47 6.55
N PHE A 315 -8.01 22.59 5.59
CA PHE A 315 -7.86 21.17 5.76
C PHE A 315 -6.47 20.84 6.33
N ASP A 316 -6.37 20.09 7.43
CA ASP A 316 -5.08 19.77 8.03
C ASP A 316 -4.28 18.81 7.12
N THR A 317 -2.95 18.98 7.09
CA THR A 317 -2.02 18.18 6.29
C THR A 317 -2.09 16.70 6.67
N ILE A 318 -2.33 16.39 7.95
CA ILE A 318 -2.55 15.01 8.43
C ILE A 318 -3.84 14.44 7.82
N THR A 319 -4.97 15.16 7.92
CA THR A 319 -6.25 14.70 7.35
C THR A 319 -6.14 14.52 5.83
N LEU A 320 -5.39 15.37 5.13
CA LEU A 320 -5.10 15.20 3.71
C LEU A 320 -4.31 13.93 3.40
N SER A 321 -3.29 13.63 4.20
CA SER A 321 -2.53 12.40 4.04
C SER A 321 -3.38 11.14 4.30
N LEU A 322 -4.23 11.17 5.33
CA LEU A 322 -5.19 10.11 5.64
C LEU A 322 -6.19 9.91 4.50
N LEU A 323 -6.72 10.99 3.92
CA LEU A 323 -7.65 10.92 2.80
C LEU A 323 -7.00 10.29 1.57
N ILE A 324 -5.78 10.72 1.21
CA ILE A 324 -5.01 10.13 0.12
C ILE A 324 -4.76 8.64 0.36
N GLY A 325 -4.34 8.27 1.58
CA GLY A 325 -4.11 6.87 1.96
C GLY A 325 -5.37 6.02 1.85
N SER A 326 -6.49 6.50 2.38
CA SER A 326 -7.78 5.81 2.32
C SER A 326 -8.30 5.66 0.89
N LEU A 327 -8.20 6.69 0.05
CA LEU A 327 -8.57 6.61 -1.36
C LEU A 327 -7.64 5.67 -2.16
N GLU A 328 -6.35 5.59 -1.81
CA GLU A 328 -5.46 4.59 -2.41
C GLU A 328 -5.89 3.17 -2.04
N LYS A 329 -6.20 2.92 -0.76
CA LYS A 329 -6.61 1.59 -0.29
C LYS A 329 -7.97 1.17 -0.83
N SER A 330 -8.89 2.12 -0.99
CA SER A 330 -10.21 1.86 -1.57
C SER A 330 -10.17 1.46 -3.04
N SER A 331 -9.20 1.97 -3.81
CA SER A 331 -9.03 1.66 -5.24
C SER A 331 -8.89 0.16 -5.52
N ARG A 332 -8.48 -0.65 -4.54
CA ARG A 332 -8.35 -2.12 -4.66
C ARG A 332 -9.69 -2.86 -4.61
N HIS A 333 -10.73 -2.22 -4.07
CA HIS A 333 -12.06 -2.82 -3.86
C HIS A 333 -13.11 -2.35 -4.88
N ILE A 334 -12.78 -1.34 -5.69
CA ILE A 334 -13.67 -0.84 -6.74
C ILE A 334 -13.36 -1.61 -8.02
N VAL A 335 -14.19 -2.61 -8.33
CA VAL A 335 -14.09 -3.51 -9.50
C VAL A 335 -14.21 -2.78 -10.86
N THR A 336 -14.34 -1.47 -10.91
CA THR A 336 -14.77 -0.76 -12.13
C THR A 336 -14.06 0.54 -12.42
N TYR A 337 -12.74 0.64 -12.25
CA TYR A 337 -12.00 1.68 -12.98
C TYR A 337 -10.66 1.11 -13.43
N ILE A 338 -10.52 0.85 -14.73
CA ILE A 338 -9.22 0.65 -15.37
C ILE A 338 -8.45 1.97 -15.12
N THR A 339 -7.53 1.96 -14.16
CA THR A 339 -6.71 3.12 -13.86
C THR A 339 -5.75 3.40 -15.03
N GLU A 340 -5.15 4.59 -15.16
CA GLU A 340 -4.04 4.78 -16.13
C GLU A 340 -2.89 3.78 -15.88
N TYR A 341 -2.75 3.28 -14.66
CA TYR A 341 -1.85 2.19 -14.32
C TYR A 341 -2.29 0.87 -14.95
N ASP A 342 -3.58 0.50 -14.86
CA ASP A 342 -4.11 -0.68 -15.54
C ASP A 342 -4.07 -0.51 -17.05
N LEU A 343 -4.37 0.68 -17.59
CA LEU A 343 -4.24 1.00 -19.02
C LEU A 343 -2.78 0.91 -19.48
N SER A 344 -1.81 1.42 -18.74
CA SER A 344 -0.39 1.36 -19.12
C SER A 344 0.22 -0.03 -18.93
N LYS A 345 -0.27 -0.82 -17.96
CA LYS A 345 0.09 -2.22 -17.79
C LYS A 345 -0.52 -3.07 -18.90
N ILE A 346 -1.79 -2.84 -19.24
CA ILE A 346 -2.47 -3.42 -20.40
C ILE A 346 -1.76 -3.01 -21.69
N GLU A 347 -1.34 -1.75 -21.84
CA GLU A 347 -0.61 -1.26 -23.01
C GLU A 347 0.77 -1.90 -23.11
N LYS A 348 1.49 -2.08 -21.99
CA LYS A 348 2.76 -2.80 -21.97
C LYS A 348 2.57 -4.28 -22.31
N ILE A 349 1.54 -4.93 -21.77
CA ILE A 349 1.18 -6.30 -22.11
C ILE A 349 0.77 -6.39 -23.58
N HIS A 350 0.02 -5.42 -24.10
CA HIS A 350 -0.36 -5.36 -25.50
C HIS A 350 0.85 -5.18 -26.42
N LYS A 351 1.79 -4.27 -26.08
CA LYS A 351 3.03 -4.09 -26.83
C LYS A 351 3.89 -5.35 -26.84
N ILE A 352 4.01 -6.04 -25.70
CA ILE A 352 4.75 -7.30 -25.58
C ILE A 352 4.07 -8.42 -26.36
N SER A 353 2.76 -8.60 -26.20
CA SER A 353 1.97 -9.62 -26.91
C SER A 353 1.95 -9.37 -28.42
N PHE A 354 1.81 -8.12 -28.85
CA PHE A 354 1.90 -7.74 -30.26
C PHE A 354 3.31 -7.98 -30.80
N GLY A 355 4.35 -7.63 -30.04
CA GLY A 355 5.74 -7.91 -30.40
C GLY A 355 6.03 -9.40 -30.55
N ILE A 356 5.57 -10.23 -29.62
CA ILE A 356 5.73 -11.70 -29.66
C ILE A 356 4.93 -12.30 -30.82
N GLY A 357 3.65 -11.93 -30.96
CA GLY A 357 2.80 -12.42 -32.05
C GLY A 357 3.35 -12.06 -33.42
N SER A 358 3.78 -10.80 -33.61
CA SER A 358 4.38 -10.33 -34.87
C SER A 358 5.73 -10.99 -35.14
N SER A 359 6.57 -11.19 -34.12
CA SER A 359 7.85 -11.89 -34.28
C SER A 359 7.67 -13.35 -34.67
N LEU A 360 6.68 -14.04 -34.10
CA LEU A 360 6.32 -15.40 -34.48
C LEU A 360 5.84 -15.46 -35.94
N ILE A 361 5.01 -14.51 -36.38
CA ILE A 361 4.56 -14.45 -37.79
C ILE A 361 5.74 -14.17 -38.70
N ILE A 362 6.44 -13.05 -38.51
CA ILE A 362 7.50 -12.57 -39.40
C ILE A 362 8.68 -13.55 -39.42
N GLY A 363 9.16 -13.96 -38.26
CA GLY A 363 10.29 -14.88 -38.14
C GLY A 363 10.00 -16.25 -38.75
N SER A 364 8.79 -16.77 -38.53
CA SER A 364 8.38 -18.06 -39.11
C SER A 364 8.10 -17.95 -40.60
N SER A 365 7.46 -16.88 -41.09
CA SER A 365 7.28 -16.67 -42.53
C SER A 365 8.63 -16.52 -43.26
N PHE A 366 9.59 -15.83 -42.65
CA PHE A 366 10.94 -15.71 -43.18
C PHE A 366 11.65 -17.07 -43.22
N LEU A 367 11.57 -17.85 -42.14
CA LEU A 367 12.14 -19.20 -42.07
C LEU A 367 11.50 -20.15 -43.08
N LEU A 368 10.17 -20.08 -43.25
CA LEU A 368 9.44 -20.84 -44.27
C LEU A 368 9.91 -20.48 -45.68
N ALA A 369 10.09 -19.19 -45.98
CA ALA A 369 10.60 -18.73 -47.26
C ALA A 369 12.02 -19.22 -47.55
N LEU A 370 12.90 -19.23 -46.54
CA LEU A 370 14.25 -19.78 -46.68
C LEU A 370 14.26 -21.28 -46.97
N ILE A 371 13.35 -22.04 -46.36
CA ILE A 371 13.17 -23.48 -46.62
C ILE A 371 12.66 -23.71 -48.03
N LEU A 372 11.60 -23.00 -48.44
CA LEU A 372 10.98 -23.15 -49.77
C LEU A 372 11.91 -22.74 -50.91
N THR A 373 12.80 -21.76 -50.67
CA THR A 373 13.78 -21.30 -51.66
C THR A 373 15.09 -22.11 -51.65
N GLY A 374 15.20 -23.13 -50.79
CA GLY A 374 16.40 -23.97 -50.68
C GLY A 374 17.65 -23.23 -50.19
N LYS A 375 17.47 -22.05 -49.56
CA LYS A 375 18.56 -21.20 -49.07
C LYS A 375 19.00 -21.54 -47.64
N LEU A 376 18.31 -22.46 -46.98
CA LEU A 376 18.58 -22.89 -45.62
C LEU A 376 19.35 -24.21 -45.66
N ASP A 377 20.66 -24.16 -45.40
CA ASP A 377 21.49 -25.36 -45.32
C ASP A 377 21.27 -26.05 -43.96
N LEU A 378 20.66 -27.23 -44.01
CA LEU A 378 20.37 -28.09 -42.84
C LEU A 378 21.34 -29.28 -42.75
N GLY A 379 22.48 -29.22 -43.44
CA GLY A 379 23.46 -30.31 -43.53
C GLY A 379 23.89 -30.93 -42.20
N PHE A 380 23.92 -30.13 -41.14
CA PHE A 380 24.28 -30.58 -39.79
C PHE A 380 23.21 -31.48 -39.11
N LEU A 381 21.94 -31.41 -39.54
CA LEU A 381 20.84 -32.20 -38.97
C LEU A 381 20.66 -33.55 -39.67
N TYR A 382 21.20 -33.72 -40.90
CA TYR A 382 21.04 -34.95 -41.68
C TYR A 382 21.75 -36.18 -41.08
N GLY A 383 22.65 -35.98 -40.11
CA GLY A 383 23.23 -37.08 -39.33
C GLY A 383 22.30 -37.65 -38.25
N ILE A 384 21.19 -36.99 -37.96
CA ILE A 384 20.26 -37.32 -36.85
C ILE A 384 18.95 -37.92 -37.38
N MET A 385 18.48 -37.46 -38.54
CA MET A 385 17.23 -37.92 -39.16
C MET A 385 17.28 -37.84 -40.70
N PRO A 386 16.42 -38.58 -41.41
CA PRO A 386 16.23 -38.43 -42.84
C PRO A 386 15.91 -36.97 -43.23
N PRO A 387 16.55 -36.41 -44.28
CA PRO A 387 16.35 -35.02 -44.71
C PRO A 387 14.88 -34.62 -44.90
N ASN A 388 14.09 -35.54 -45.44
CA ASN A 388 12.66 -35.33 -45.72
C ASN A 388 11.85 -35.14 -44.43
N LEU A 389 12.17 -35.88 -43.35
CA LEU A 389 11.49 -35.75 -42.05
C LEU A 389 11.90 -34.48 -41.33
N ILE A 390 13.15 -34.04 -41.46
CA ILE A 390 13.63 -32.77 -40.90
C ILE A 390 12.92 -31.60 -41.58
N ILE A 391 12.87 -31.59 -42.91
CA ILE A 391 12.22 -30.52 -43.68
C ILE A 391 10.71 -30.47 -43.36
N SER A 392 10.02 -31.62 -43.35
CA SER A 392 8.59 -31.66 -43.03
C SER A 392 8.30 -31.19 -41.61
N SER A 393 9.12 -31.61 -40.63
CA SER A 393 8.96 -31.21 -39.22
C SER A 393 9.16 -29.70 -39.04
N ILE A 394 10.21 -29.15 -39.66
CA ILE A 394 10.46 -27.71 -39.59
C ILE A 394 9.32 -26.94 -40.27
N ILE A 395 8.84 -27.36 -41.44
CA ILE A 395 7.69 -26.72 -42.12
C ILE A 395 6.45 -26.73 -41.21
N VAL A 396 6.12 -27.87 -40.59
CA VAL A 396 4.98 -27.99 -39.67
C VAL A 396 5.15 -27.08 -38.46
N CYS A 397 6.32 -27.07 -37.82
CA CYS A 397 6.62 -26.17 -36.70
C CYS A 397 6.48 -24.69 -37.09
N THR A 398 6.92 -24.36 -38.30
CA THR A 398 6.91 -22.98 -38.82
C THR A 398 5.48 -22.52 -39.11
N ILE A 399 4.66 -23.34 -39.77
CA ILE A 399 3.23 -23.06 -40.00
C ILE A 399 2.50 -22.91 -38.66
N TYR A 400 2.80 -23.78 -37.70
CA TYR A 400 2.16 -23.74 -36.39
C TYR A 400 2.52 -22.46 -35.60
N ALA A 401 3.78 -22.03 -35.66
CA ALA A 401 4.24 -20.78 -35.08
C ALA A 401 3.54 -19.55 -35.71
N ILE A 402 3.30 -19.57 -37.03
CA ILE A 402 2.50 -18.53 -37.71
C ILE A 402 1.07 -18.51 -37.19
N ILE A 403 0.41 -19.68 -37.09
CA ILE A 403 -0.98 -19.78 -36.62
C ILE A 403 -1.11 -19.27 -35.18
N VAL A 404 -0.17 -19.61 -34.29
CA VAL A 404 -0.17 -19.11 -32.92
C VAL A 404 0.17 -17.62 -32.85
N GLY A 405 1.10 -17.13 -33.66
CA GLY A 405 1.36 -15.71 -33.79
C GLY A 405 0.11 -14.93 -34.23
N LEU A 406 -0.62 -15.44 -35.23
CA LEU A 406 -1.90 -14.89 -35.68
C LEU A 406 -2.96 -14.94 -34.58
N LYS A 407 -3.05 -16.03 -33.83
CA LYS A 407 -3.98 -16.17 -32.71
C LYS A 407 -3.68 -15.14 -31.61
N ILE A 408 -2.41 -14.95 -31.23
CA ILE A 408 -2.01 -13.96 -30.22
C ILE A 408 -2.37 -12.55 -30.67
N VAL A 409 -2.13 -12.21 -31.94
CA VAL A 409 -2.52 -10.91 -32.51
C VAL A 409 -4.04 -10.76 -32.55
N TYR A 410 -4.77 -11.82 -32.92
CA TYR A 410 -6.24 -11.84 -32.94
C TYR A 410 -6.85 -11.68 -31.54
N ASP A 411 -6.37 -12.43 -30.56
CA ASP A 411 -6.79 -12.37 -29.17
C ASP A 411 -6.46 -10.99 -28.55
N LEU A 412 -5.35 -10.38 -28.98
CA LEU A 412 -5.03 -8.99 -28.66
C LEU A 412 -6.02 -8.00 -29.28
N THR A 413 -6.42 -8.16 -30.55
CA THR A 413 -7.45 -7.30 -31.17
C THR A 413 -8.83 -7.45 -30.50
N LYS A 414 -9.13 -8.64 -29.95
CA LYS A 414 -10.35 -8.92 -29.18
C LYS A 414 -10.26 -8.53 -27.71
N GLN A 415 -9.14 -7.99 -27.24
CA GLN A 415 -8.90 -7.64 -25.84
C GLN A 415 -9.05 -8.83 -24.86
N SER A 416 -8.81 -10.06 -25.33
CA SER A 416 -8.91 -11.26 -24.49
C SER A 416 -7.64 -11.53 -23.67
N ILE A 417 -6.49 -10.95 -24.06
CA ILE A 417 -5.23 -11.03 -23.32
C ILE A 417 -5.15 -9.87 -22.30
N LYS A 418 -5.43 -10.17 -21.02
CA LYS A 418 -5.47 -9.14 -19.97
C LYS A 418 -4.24 -9.20 -19.06
N ASN A 419 -3.63 -10.37 -18.93
CA ASN A 419 -2.45 -10.60 -18.09
C ASN A 419 -1.35 -11.37 -18.84
N LEU A 420 -0.10 -11.25 -18.36
CA LEU A 420 1.05 -12.04 -18.84
C LEU A 420 0.85 -13.55 -18.65
N SER A 421 0.03 -13.96 -17.68
CA SER A 421 -0.36 -15.36 -17.49
C SER A 421 -1.18 -15.91 -18.64
N ASP A 422 -2.00 -15.07 -19.29
CA ASP A 422 -2.85 -15.48 -20.41
C ASP A 422 -1.97 -15.74 -21.64
N LEU A 423 -1.03 -14.82 -21.91
CA LEU A 423 0.00 -14.99 -22.93
C LEU A 423 0.88 -16.22 -22.66
N LYS A 424 1.30 -16.44 -21.40
CA LYS A 424 2.09 -17.61 -21.01
C LYS A 424 1.30 -18.90 -21.22
N ARG A 425 0.00 -18.91 -20.96
CA ARG A 425 -0.89 -20.05 -21.22
C ARG A 425 -0.97 -20.36 -22.72
N ASP A 426 -1.13 -19.35 -23.57
CA ASP A 426 -1.15 -19.56 -25.03
C ASP A 426 0.20 -20.10 -25.55
N LEU A 427 1.33 -19.62 -24.99
CA LEU A 427 2.67 -20.14 -25.31
C LEU A 427 2.94 -21.54 -24.74
N LEU A 428 2.36 -21.88 -23.58
CA LEU A 428 2.44 -23.23 -23.01
C LEU A 428 1.63 -24.23 -23.85
N LEU A 429 0.44 -23.85 -24.29
CA LEU A 429 -0.36 -24.65 -25.22
C LEU A 429 0.36 -24.87 -26.56
N LEU A 430 1.11 -23.87 -27.04
CA LEU A 430 2.01 -24.02 -28.19
C LEU A 430 3.07 -25.09 -27.91
N LYS A 431 3.78 -24.99 -26.78
CA LYS A 431 4.82 -25.95 -26.39
C LYS A 431 4.29 -27.38 -26.29
N GLU A 432 3.16 -27.58 -25.61
CA GLU A 432 2.56 -28.91 -25.41
C GLU A 432 2.08 -29.54 -26.73
N ARG A 433 1.50 -28.74 -27.63
CA ARG A 433 1.04 -29.25 -28.93
C ARG A 433 2.18 -29.50 -29.91
N LEU A 434 3.24 -28.70 -29.88
CA LEU A 434 4.47 -28.96 -30.65
C LEU A 434 5.16 -30.24 -30.16
N LEU A 435 5.24 -30.45 -28.84
CA LEU A 435 5.80 -31.69 -28.27
C LEU A 435 4.99 -32.91 -28.72
N LYS A 436 3.66 -32.87 -28.64
CA LYS A 436 2.81 -33.97 -29.14
C LYS A 436 2.93 -34.21 -30.64
N LEU A 437 3.11 -33.16 -31.44
CA LEU A 437 3.34 -33.31 -32.88
C LEU A 437 4.68 -33.99 -33.13
N ILE A 438 5.74 -33.55 -32.46
CA ILE A 438 7.06 -34.18 -32.54
C ILE A 438 6.98 -35.65 -32.09
N GLU A 439 6.34 -35.95 -30.96
CA GLU A 439 6.13 -37.32 -30.46
C GLU A 439 5.30 -38.22 -31.38
N ASN A 440 4.46 -37.67 -32.25
CA ASN A 440 3.70 -38.45 -33.24
C ASN A 440 4.45 -38.64 -34.57
N PHE A 441 5.52 -37.86 -34.80
CA PHE A 441 6.35 -37.93 -36.01
C PHE A 441 7.61 -38.80 -35.82
N PHE A 442 8.03 -39.01 -34.57
CA PHE A 442 9.06 -39.95 -34.15
C PHE A 442 8.41 -41.23 -33.63
#